data_AF-A0A1G4TQG2-F1
#
_entry.id   AF-A0A1G4TQG2-F1
#
_cell.length_a   1.000
_cell.length_b   1.000
_cell.length_c   1.000
_cell.angle_alpha   90.00
_cell.angle_beta   90.00
_cell.angle_gamma   90.00
#
_symmetry.space_group_name_H-M   'P 1'
#
loop_
_entity.id
_entity.type
_entity.pdbx_description
1 polymer ?
#
loop_
_entity_poly.entity_id
_entity_poly.type
_entity_poly.pdbx_seq_one_letter_code
_entity_poly.pdbx_strand_id
1 'polypeptide(L)'
;MDNNPISCHLLGRLYTVDGKQLQQQYKDFLSDFHSWDQKEHADEWMLFEQNIGPSLSIDETALSNGELYTIITNKEAKGGKKAIVAMLRGTQTEQIIKVIERIPLRKRNKVKEVTMDMAANMIKLSAGVLAMRAV
;
A
#
# COMPACT_ATOMS: atom_id res chain seq x y z
N MET A 1 21.07 -7.86 15.56
CA MET A 1 19.92 -6.93 15.62
C MET A 1 18.70 -7.75 15.93
N ASP A 2 17.82 -7.24 16.78
CA ASP A 2 16.54 -7.89 17.09
C ASP A 2 15.64 -7.86 15.84
N ASN A 3 15.02 -8.99 15.50
CA ASN A 3 14.16 -9.12 14.30
C ASN A 3 12.67 -9.07 14.67
N ASN A 4 12.35 -8.72 15.91
CA ASN A 4 10.98 -8.64 16.38
C ASN A 4 10.45 -7.20 16.27
N PRO A 5 9.22 -7.00 15.77
CA PRO A 5 8.61 -5.68 15.72
C PRO A 5 8.33 -5.20 17.15
N ILE A 6 8.97 -4.11 17.55
CA ILE A 6 8.75 -3.44 18.84
C ILE A 6 8.27 -2.02 18.63
N SER A 7 7.32 -1.56 19.45
CA SER A 7 6.83 -0.19 19.37
C SER A 7 7.84 0.79 20.00
N CYS A 8 7.84 2.05 19.54
CA CYS A 8 8.66 3.10 20.14
C CYS A 8 8.35 3.34 21.64
N HIS A 9 7.11 3.06 22.07
CA HIS A 9 6.73 3.11 23.49
C HIS A 9 7.40 2.00 24.30
N LEU A 10 7.42 0.77 23.77
CA LEU A 10 8.11 -0.34 24.42
C LEU A 10 9.62 -0.09 24.46
N LEU A 11 10.20 0.40 23.37
CA LEU A 11 11.61 0.79 23.29
C LEU A 11 11.94 1.90 24.31
N GLY A 12 11.07 2.91 24.40
CA GLY A 12 11.17 3.95 25.42
C GLY A 12 11.20 3.41 26.85
N ARG A 13 10.30 2.47 27.17
CA ARG A 13 10.25 1.81 28.47
C ARG A 13 11.49 0.95 28.77
N LEU A 14 11.99 0.21 27.79
CA LEU A 14 13.13 -0.70 27.97
C LEU A 14 14.47 0.03 28.12
N TYR A 15 14.64 1.15 27.40
CA TYR A 15 15.90 1.88 27.35
C TYR A 15 15.86 3.22 28.10
N THR A 16 14.79 3.48 28.86
CA THR A 16 14.60 4.73 29.63
C THR A 16 14.72 5.99 28.75
N VAL A 17 14.15 5.93 27.54
CA VAL A 17 14.07 7.06 26.59
C VAL A 17 12.62 7.46 26.36
N ASP A 18 12.36 8.71 25.98
CA ASP A 18 11.01 9.15 25.65
C ASP A 18 10.57 8.56 24.30
N GLY A 19 9.65 7.59 24.35
CA GLY A 19 9.11 6.93 23.16
C GLY A 19 8.33 7.88 22.23
N LYS A 20 7.74 8.96 22.75
CA LYS A 20 7.06 9.99 21.94
C LYS A 20 8.09 10.83 21.20
N GLN A 21 9.15 11.24 21.88
CA GLN A 21 10.26 11.94 21.26
C GLN A 21 10.91 11.08 20.17
N LEU A 22 11.09 9.78 20.42
CA LEU A 22 11.65 8.84 19.44
C LEU A 22 10.79 8.75 18.17
N GLN A 23 9.47 8.68 18.29
CA GLN A 23 8.56 8.69 17.12
C GLN A 23 8.69 9.98 16.32
N GLN A 24 8.75 11.11 17.01
CA GLN A 24 8.92 12.41 16.36
C GLN A 24 10.27 12.49 15.64
N GLN A 25 11.34 12.04 16.27
CA GLN A 25 12.67 12.00 15.66
C GLN A 25 12.71 11.10 14.43
N TYR A 26 12.06 9.93 14.49
CA TYR A 26 11.96 9.04 13.35
C TYR A 26 11.24 9.70 12.18
N LYS A 27 10.07 10.31 12.44
CA LYS A 27 9.27 11.00 11.42
C LYS A 27 10.02 12.20 10.81
N ASP A 28 10.55 13.07 11.64
CA ASP A 28 11.01 14.39 11.19
C ASP A 28 12.45 14.34 10.64
N PHE A 29 13.26 13.33 11.01
CA PHE A 29 14.68 13.27 10.65
C PHE A 29 15.19 11.94 10.07
N LEU A 30 14.53 10.79 10.28
CA LEU A 30 15.08 9.48 9.88
C LEU A 30 14.31 8.76 8.76
N SER A 31 13.04 9.09 8.56
CA SER A 31 12.14 8.35 7.64
C SER A 31 11.94 9.03 6.29
N ASP A 32 12.63 10.16 6.05
CA ASP A 32 12.47 11.02 4.88
C ASP A 32 11.03 11.52 4.66
N PHE A 33 10.17 11.46 5.69
CA PHE A 33 8.73 11.78 5.58
C PHE A 33 8.47 13.14 4.95
N HIS A 34 9.32 14.14 5.24
CA HIS A 34 9.15 15.48 4.71
C HIS A 34 9.49 15.62 3.22
N SER A 35 10.29 14.70 2.68
CA SER A 35 10.74 14.67 1.28
C SER A 35 10.04 13.57 0.46
N TRP A 36 8.96 12.97 0.97
CA TRP A 36 8.18 12.03 0.17
C TRP A 36 7.55 12.72 -1.04
N ASP A 37 7.84 12.22 -2.25
CA ASP A 37 7.30 12.75 -3.51
C ASP A 37 5.76 12.73 -3.57
N GLN A 38 5.14 11.84 -2.79
CA GLN A 38 3.70 11.62 -2.74
C GLN A 38 3.01 12.28 -1.53
N LYS A 39 3.74 13.07 -0.73
CA LYS A 39 3.26 13.59 0.56
C LYS A 39 1.96 14.39 0.47
N GLU A 40 1.76 15.14 -0.61
CA GLU A 40 0.59 16.01 -0.80
C GLU A 40 -0.74 15.25 -0.93
N HIS A 41 -0.70 13.99 -1.36
CA HIS A 41 -1.89 13.16 -1.57
C HIS A 41 -1.80 11.81 -0.84
N ALA A 42 -0.77 11.59 -0.01
CA ALA A 42 -0.50 10.31 0.62
C ALA A 42 -1.59 9.87 1.63
N ASP A 43 -2.40 10.81 2.09
CA ASP A 43 -3.58 10.57 2.92
C ASP A 43 -4.77 10.00 2.13
N GLU A 44 -4.82 10.24 0.82
CA GLU A 44 -5.81 9.68 -0.08
C GLU A 44 -5.31 8.43 -0.80
N TRP A 45 -4.09 8.47 -1.35
CA TRP A 45 -3.51 7.34 -2.07
C TRP A 45 -1.98 7.41 -2.13
N MET A 46 -1.37 6.22 -2.15
CA MET A 46 0.05 6.01 -2.42
C MET A 46 0.20 4.96 -3.53
N LEU A 47 1.13 5.20 -4.45
CA LEU A 47 1.38 4.38 -5.62
C LEU A 47 2.86 4.07 -5.77
N PHE A 48 3.19 2.78 -5.90
CA PHE A 48 4.54 2.26 -6.11
C PHE A 48 4.57 1.46 -7.41
N GLU A 49 4.47 2.14 -8.55
CA GLU A 49 4.39 1.53 -9.88
C GLU A 49 5.55 0.56 -10.21
N GLN A 50 6.71 0.74 -9.58
CA GLN A 50 7.88 -0.12 -9.69
C GLN A 50 7.71 -1.49 -9.02
N ASN A 51 6.73 -1.63 -8.12
CA ASN A 51 6.45 -2.85 -7.40
C ASN A 51 5.48 -3.78 -8.16
N ILE A 52 4.92 -3.31 -9.28
CA ILE A 52 4.00 -4.10 -10.09
C ILE A 52 4.65 -5.39 -10.60
N GLY A 53 3.91 -6.48 -10.46
CA GLY A 53 4.33 -7.82 -10.88
C GLY A 53 3.24 -8.55 -11.66
N PRO A 54 3.51 -9.80 -12.08
CA PRO A 54 2.57 -10.64 -12.80
C PRO A 54 1.41 -11.15 -11.92
N SER A 55 1.53 -11.19 -10.60
CA SER A 55 0.44 -11.65 -9.73
C SER A 55 0.13 -10.60 -8.68
N LEU A 56 -1.07 -10.04 -8.73
CA LEU A 56 -1.53 -9.03 -7.78
C LEU A 56 -2.66 -9.57 -6.89
N SER A 57 -2.72 -9.07 -5.65
CA SER A 57 -3.88 -9.19 -4.77
C SER A 57 -4.51 -7.82 -4.57
N ILE A 58 -5.82 -7.75 -4.48
CA ILE A 58 -6.56 -6.57 -4.04
C ILE A 58 -7.35 -6.95 -2.80
N ASP A 59 -7.10 -6.22 -1.72
CA ASP A 59 -7.69 -6.46 -0.42
C ASP A 59 -8.37 -5.17 0.08
N GLU A 60 -9.60 -5.28 0.58
CA GLU A 60 -10.28 -4.20 1.29
C GLU A 60 -10.05 -4.37 2.80
N THR A 61 -9.51 -3.35 3.47
CA THR A 61 -9.19 -3.40 4.90
C THR A 61 -9.76 -2.19 5.61
N ALA A 62 -10.49 -2.42 6.70
CA ALA A 62 -10.88 -1.37 7.63
C ALA A 62 -9.71 -1.09 8.58
N LEU A 63 -9.17 0.14 8.54
CA LEU A 63 -8.28 0.65 9.57
C LEU A 63 -9.10 1.21 10.74
N SER A 64 -8.40 1.58 11.82
CA SER A 64 -9.00 2.14 13.02
C SER A 64 -9.94 3.31 12.69
N ASN A 65 -11.05 3.44 13.43
CA ASN A 65 -12.11 4.44 13.23
C ASN A 65 -12.98 4.24 11.98
N GLY A 66 -12.98 3.04 11.39
CA GLY A 66 -13.91 2.69 10.31
C GLY A 66 -13.51 3.25 8.94
N GLU A 67 -12.28 3.77 8.80
CA GLU A 67 -11.74 4.14 7.50
C GLU A 67 -11.44 2.88 6.68
N LEU A 68 -12.11 2.73 5.55
CA LEU A 68 -11.84 1.65 4.61
C LEU A 68 -10.67 2.04 3.71
N TYR A 69 -9.80 1.08 3.42
CA TYR A 69 -8.70 1.22 2.47
C TYR A 69 -8.70 0.04 1.50
N THR A 70 -8.32 0.31 0.26
CA THR A 70 -8.00 -0.70 -0.74
C THR A 70 -6.49 -0.81 -0.84
N ILE A 71 -5.95 -2.01 -0.63
CA ILE A 71 -4.53 -2.30 -0.73
C ILE A 71 -4.30 -3.23 -1.91
N ILE A 72 -3.39 -2.85 -2.80
CA ILE A 72 -2.95 -3.68 -3.92
C ILE A 72 -1.55 -4.16 -3.63
N THR A 73 -1.36 -5.48 -3.62
CA THR A 73 -0.06 -6.10 -3.33
C THR A 73 0.42 -6.98 -4.48
N ASN A 74 1.74 -7.06 -4.66
CA ASN A 74 2.40 -8.01 -5.53
C ASN A 74 2.68 -9.30 -4.77
N LYS A 75 2.02 -10.39 -5.17
CA LYS A 75 2.12 -11.70 -4.52
C LYS A 75 3.51 -12.32 -4.66
N GLU A 76 4.24 -12.02 -5.73
CA GLU A 76 5.60 -12.55 -5.92
C GLU A 76 6.58 -12.06 -4.85
N ALA A 77 6.31 -10.90 -4.26
CA ALA A 77 7.12 -10.35 -3.17
C ALA A 77 6.91 -11.09 -1.83
N LYS A 78 5.88 -11.93 -1.71
CA LYS A 78 5.57 -12.75 -0.52
C LYS A 78 5.57 -11.95 0.80
N GLY A 79 4.99 -10.74 0.76
CA GLY A 79 4.95 -9.83 1.91
C GLY A 79 6.27 -9.12 2.24
N GLY A 80 7.33 -9.36 1.46
CA GLY A 80 8.62 -8.71 1.63
C GLY A 80 8.69 -7.31 1.04
N LYS A 81 9.93 -6.78 0.94
CA LYS A 81 10.18 -5.48 0.30
C LYS A 81 9.59 -5.49 -1.12
N LYS A 82 8.93 -4.39 -1.49
CA LYS A 82 8.19 -4.23 -2.76
C LYS A 82 6.87 -5.01 -2.88
N ALA A 83 6.31 -5.49 -1.76
CA ALA A 83 4.99 -6.12 -1.79
C ALA A 83 3.85 -5.13 -2.05
N ILE A 84 3.89 -3.90 -1.53
CA ILE A 84 2.80 -2.93 -1.71
C ILE A 84 2.95 -2.24 -3.07
N VAL A 85 1.93 -2.34 -3.93
CA VAL A 85 1.84 -1.64 -5.22
C VAL A 85 1.03 -0.36 -5.10
N ALA A 86 -0.09 -0.40 -4.38
CA ALA A 86 -0.90 0.77 -4.12
C ALA A 86 -1.61 0.65 -2.77
N MET A 87 -1.88 1.78 -2.13
CA MET A 87 -2.75 1.88 -0.97
C MET A 87 -3.65 3.10 -1.19
N LEU A 88 -4.96 2.90 -1.10
CA LEU A 88 -5.95 3.93 -1.43
C LEU A 88 -7.00 4.00 -0.33
N ARG A 89 -7.41 5.21 0.03
CA ARG A 89 -8.53 5.45 0.92
C ARG A 89 -9.84 5.17 0.18
N GLY A 90 -10.71 4.38 0.80
CA GLY A 90 -12.01 3.98 0.30
C GLY A 90 -11.99 2.71 -0.57
N THR A 91 -13.19 2.33 -1.02
CA THR A 91 -13.48 1.12 -1.81
C THR A 91 -14.23 1.45 -3.10
N GLN A 92 -14.29 2.73 -3.48
CA GLN A 92 -14.97 3.17 -4.70
C GLN A 92 -14.13 2.84 -5.93
N THR A 93 -14.61 1.91 -6.75
CA THR A 93 -13.90 1.38 -7.91
C THR A 93 -13.43 2.48 -8.87
N GLU A 94 -14.25 3.51 -9.13
CA GLU A 94 -13.92 4.59 -10.05
C GLU A 94 -12.72 5.44 -9.57
N GLN A 95 -12.58 5.64 -8.26
CA GLN A 95 -11.45 6.37 -7.69
C GLN A 95 -10.16 5.54 -7.80
N ILE A 96 -10.27 4.24 -7.54
CA ILE A 96 -9.14 3.33 -7.61
C ILE A 96 -8.64 3.21 -9.05
N ILE A 97 -9.55 3.07 -10.02
CA ILE A 97 -9.21 3.06 -11.45
C ILE A 97 -8.37 4.29 -11.82
N LYS A 98 -8.80 5.49 -11.43
CA LYS A 98 -8.07 6.75 -11.75
C LYS A 98 -6.64 6.76 -11.22
N VAL A 99 -6.40 6.17 -10.05
CA VAL A 99 -5.05 6.08 -9.47
C VAL A 99 -4.23 5.01 -10.19
N ILE A 100 -4.80 3.86 -10.48
CA ILE A 100 -4.10 2.76 -11.18
C ILE A 100 -3.78 3.12 -12.63
N GLU A 101 -4.60 3.94 -13.29
CA GLU A 101 -4.32 4.44 -14.64
C GLU A 101 -3.07 5.31 -14.73
N ARG A 102 -2.62 5.90 -13.60
CA ARG A 102 -1.34 6.62 -13.52
C ARG A 102 -0.15 5.69 -13.74
N ILE A 103 -0.30 4.38 -13.53
CA ILE A 103 0.73 3.40 -13.88
C ILE A 103 0.82 3.31 -15.42
N PRO A 104 2.03 3.46 -16.01
CA PRO A 104 2.23 3.31 -17.44
C PRO A 104 1.67 2.00 -17.98
N LEU A 105 1.00 2.05 -19.14
CA LEU A 105 0.37 0.88 -19.76
C LEU A 105 1.35 -0.30 -19.92
N ARG A 106 2.60 -0.03 -20.30
CA ARG A 106 3.66 -1.05 -20.42
C ARG A 106 3.90 -1.81 -19.12
N LYS A 107 3.75 -1.16 -17.97
CA LYS A 107 3.89 -1.77 -16.64
C LYS A 107 2.63 -2.56 -16.28
N ARG A 108 1.43 -2.02 -16.54
CA ARG A 108 0.15 -2.69 -16.32
C ARG A 108 -0.01 -3.98 -17.15
N ASN A 109 0.54 -4.02 -18.36
CA ASN A 109 0.54 -5.21 -19.21
C ASN A 109 1.44 -6.36 -18.70
N LYS A 110 2.21 -6.15 -17.62
CA LYS A 110 3.02 -7.22 -16.99
C LYS A 110 2.20 -8.11 -16.07
N VAL A 111 1.10 -7.58 -15.53
CA VAL A 111 0.18 -8.34 -14.70
C VAL A 111 -0.21 -9.57 -15.53
N LYS A 112 -0.32 -10.76 -14.91
CA LYS A 112 -0.88 -12.03 -15.43
C LYS A 112 -2.18 -12.49 -14.75
N GLU A 113 -2.32 -12.16 -13.48
CA GLU A 113 -3.49 -12.50 -12.67
C GLU A 113 -3.72 -11.44 -11.57
N VAL A 114 -4.98 -11.29 -11.18
CA VAL A 114 -5.40 -10.47 -10.04
C VAL A 114 -6.39 -11.29 -9.23
N THR A 115 -6.08 -11.53 -7.96
CA THR A 115 -7.05 -12.14 -7.03
C THR A 115 -7.71 -11.05 -6.20
N MET A 116 -9.00 -11.22 -5.93
CA MET A 116 -9.80 -10.25 -5.18
C MET A 116 -10.64 -11.03 -4.17
N ASP A 117 -10.24 -11.02 -2.90
CA ASP A 117 -11.02 -11.64 -1.84
C ASP A 117 -11.94 -10.59 -1.22
N MET A 118 -13.24 -10.88 -1.14
CA MET A 118 -14.30 -9.99 -0.63
C MET A 118 -14.52 -8.66 -1.39
N ALA A 119 -13.80 -8.40 -2.48
CA ALA A 119 -13.90 -7.16 -3.26
C ALA A 119 -14.70 -7.32 -4.57
N ALA A 120 -15.94 -7.84 -4.50
CA ALA A 120 -16.77 -8.16 -5.67
C ALA A 120 -17.11 -6.94 -6.57
N ASN A 121 -17.12 -5.74 -5.99
CA ASN A 121 -17.19 -4.43 -6.66
C ASN A 121 -15.95 -4.09 -7.53
N MET A 122 -14.83 -4.78 -7.35
CA MET A 122 -13.55 -4.49 -8.02
C MET A 122 -13.36 -5.24 -9.36
N ILE A 123 -14.32 -6.07 -9.78
CA ILE A 123 -14.25 -6.83 -11.04
C ILE A 123 -14.08 -5.90 -12.27
N LYS A 124 -14.64 -4.69 -12.23
CA LYS A 124 -14.43 -3.69 -13.29
C LYS A 124 -12.98 -3.22 -13.40
N LEU A 125 -12.24 -3.20 -12.29
CA LEU A 125 -10.86 -2.74 -12.23
C LEU A 125 -9.91 -3.75 -12.90
N SER A 126 -10.11 -5.04 -12.66
CA SER A 126 -9.32 -6.10 -13.29
C SER A 126 -9.63 -6.23 -14.78
N ALA A 127 -10.89 -6.09 -15.21
CA ALA A 127 -11.24 -6.25 -16.62
C ALA A 127 -10.87 -5.04 -17.51
N GLY A 128 -10.87 -3.82 -16.95
CA GLY A 128 -10.73 -2.58 -17.73
C GLY A 128 -9.35 -1.90 -17.67
N VAL A 129 -8.58 -2.09 -16.59
CA VAL A 129 -7.41 -1.23 -16.29
C VAL A 129 -6.10 -2.00 -16.20
N LEU A 130 -6.11 -3.14 -15.52
CA LEU A 130 -5.00 -4.08 -15.48
C LEU A 130 -5.27 -5.09 -16.58
N ALA A 131 -4.49 -5.12 -17.66
CA ALA A 131 -4.88 -5.84 -18.86
C ALA A 131 -5.02 -7.36 -18.62
N MET A 132 -6.22 -7.89 -18.28
CA MET A 132 -6.52 -9.36 -18.23
C MET A 132 -7.83 -9.91 -17.66
N ARG A 133 -8.00 -11.22 -17.94
CA ARG A 133 -8.97 -12.19 -17.39
C ARG A 133 -8.91 -12.29 -15.86
N ALA A 134 -10.05 -12.00 -15.21
CA ALA A 134 -10.32 -12.43 -13.84
C ALA A 134 -10.41 -13.97 -13.80
N VAL A 135 -9.77 -14.59 -12.80
CA VAL A 135 -9.94 -16.01 -12.46
C VAL A 135 -10.65 -16.10 -11.12
#